data_AF-A0A351TGT0-F1
#
_entry.id   AF-A0A351TGT0-F1
#
_cell.length_a   1.000
_cell.length_b   1.000
_cell.length_c   1.000
_cell.angle_alpha   90.00
_cell.angle_beta   90.00
_cell.angle_gamma   90.00
#
_symmetry.space_group_name_H-M   'P 1'
#
loop_
_entity.id
_entity.type
_entity.pdbx_description
1 polymer ?
#
loop_
_entity_poly.entity_id
_entity_poly.type
_entity_poly.pdbx_seq_one_letter_code
_entity_poly.pdbx_strand_id
1 'polypeptide(L)'
;YERAEMALHDRDVKRYFATGVAGLSIVADSLSAIKYAKVEVIRDEDGVIVDFKTTGDFPKYGNDDDRVDEIAQWLVHTFMTAVRRHHTYRNGIPTTSILTITSNVTYGKATGNTPDGRRKGQPFAPGANPMHGRDTHGAVASLSSVSKLPFKDAQDGISNTFTIIPGALGKEDQVFAGDIELDLNK
;
A
#
# COMPACT_ATOMS: atom_id res chain seq x y z
N TYR A 1 -13.33 28.41 -4.95
CA TYR A 1 -13.71 28.35 -6.37
C TYR A 1 -12.62 28.98 -7.17
N GLU A 2 -11.96 28.15 -7.94
CA GLU A 2 -10.67 28.37 -8.54
C GLU A 2 -10.90 28.94 -9.95
N ARG A 3 -11.47 30.16 -10.01
CA ARG A 3 -12.05 30.73 -11.24
C ARG A 3 -11.07 30.74 -12.42
N ALA A 4 -9.80 31.03 -12.18
CA ALA A 4 -8.79 31.11 -13.23
C ALA A 4 -8.53 29.74 -13.89
N GLU A 5 -8.45 28.68 -13.10
CA GLU A 5 -8.26 27.30 -13.58
C GLU A 5 -9.52 26.79 -14.28
N MET A 6 -10.69 27.07 -13.70
CA MET A 6 -11.98 26.65 -14.25
C MET A 6 -12.36 27.37 -15.55
N ALA A 7 -11.81 28.57 -15.81
CA ALA A 7 -12.02 29.28 -17.07
C ALA A 7 -11.33 28.59 -18.27
N LEU A 8 -10.41 27.65 -17.99
CA LEU A 8 -9.69 26.87 -19.00
C LEU A 8 -10.30 25.48 -19.22
N HIS A 9 -11.48 25.23 -18.64
CA HIS A 9 -12.20 23.96 -18.79
C HIS A 9 -13.46 24.14 -19.65
N ASP A 10 -13.95 23.03 -20.19
CA ASP A 10 -15.30 22.96 -20.74
C ASP A 10 -16.35 23.34 -19.69
N ARG A 11 -17.55 23.74 -20.15
CA ARG A 11 -18.67 24.13 -19.29
C ARG A 11 -18.97 23.09 -18.21
N ASP A 12 -19.02 21.81 -18.59
CA ASP A 12 -19.42 20.71 -17.72
C ASP A 12 -18.22 19.83 -17.34
N VAL A 13 -17.62 20.12 -16.19
CA VAL A 13 -16.47 19.34 -15.69
C VAL A 13 -16.95 18.13 -14.90
N LYS A 14 -16.49 16.94 -15.30
CA LYS A 14 -16.66 15.69 -14.54
C LYS A 14 -15.86 15.77 -13.24
N ARG A 15 -16.47 15.38 -12.11
CA ARG A 15 -15.85 15.47 -10.78
C ARG A 15 -15.68 14.09 -10.17
N TYR A 16 -14.54 13.89 -9.54
CA TYR A 16 -14.25 12.72 -8.71
C TYR A 16 -14.18 13.17 -7.25
N PHE A 17 -14.66 12.32 -6.35
CA PHE A 17 -14.50 12.48 -4.91
C PHE A 17 -13.36 11.57 -4.47
N ALA A 18 -12.15 12.12 -4.49
CA ALA A 18 -10.93 11.40 -4.16
C ALA A 18 -10.75 11.25 -2.65
N THR A 19 -10.62 10.01 -2.19
CA THR A 19 -10.19 9.66 -0.82
C THR A 19 -8.78 9.08 -0.84
N GLY A 20 -8.05 9.20 0.27
CA GLY A 20 -6.71 8.60 0.41
C GLY A 20 -6.68 7.56 1.51
N VAL A 21 -5.98 6.44 1.30
CA VAL A 21 -5.65 5.47 2.35
C VAL A 21 -4.14 5.45 2.62
N ALA A 22 -3.78 5.29 3.88
CA ALA A 22 -2.40 5.24 4.36
C ALA A 22 -2.16 3.96 5.19
N GLY A 23 -0.94 3.42 5.14
CA GLY A 23 -0.55 2.28 5.96
C GLY A 23 -1.08 0.92 5.46
N LEU A 24 -1.36 0.78 4.16
CA LEU A 24 -1.87 -0.46 3.56
C LEU A 24 -1.02 -1.68 3.95
N SER A 25 0.29 -1.61 3.75
CA SER A 25 1.21 -2.73 4.04
C SER A 25 1.25 -3.09 5.53
N ILE A 26 1.09 -2.11 6.42
CA ILE A 26 1.02 -2.36 7.87
C ILE A 26 -0.23 -3.15 8.22
N VAL A 27 -1.38 -2.75 7.66
CA VAL A 27 -2.65 -3.46 7.92
C VAL A 27 -2.60 -4.86 7.31
N ALA A 28 -2.12 -4.99 6.07
CA ALA A 28 -1.97 -6.29 5.40
C ALA A 28 -1.05 -7.23 6.20
N ASP A 29 0.14 -6.75 6.58
CA ASP A 29 1.10 -7.54 7.37
C ASP A 29 0.60 -7.83 8.78
N SER A 30 -0.17 -6.92 9.38
CA SER A 30 -0.73 -7.14 10.73
C SER A 30 -1.78 -8.24 10.70
N LEU A 31 -2.67 -8.22 9.70
CA LEU A 31 -3.64 -9.29 9.49
C LEU A 31 -2.95 -10.61 9.09
N SER A 32 -1.88 -10.55 8.31
CA SER A 32 -1.05 -11.71 8.00
C SER A 32 -0.40 -12.31 9.26
N ALA A 33 0.18 -11.48 10.14
CA ALA A 33 0.73 -11.91 11.42
C ALA A 33 -0.33 -12.58 12.30
N ILE A 34 -1.53 -12.00 12.39
CA ILE A 34 -2.65 -12.57 13.15
C ILE A 34 -3.11 -13.91 12.56
N LYS A 35 -3.09 -14.06 11.23
CA LYS A 35 -3.60 -15.24 10.52
C LYS A 35 -2.60 -16.40 10.48
N TYR A 36 -1.31 -16.09 10.34
CA TYR A 36 -0.27 -17.09 10.05
C TYR A 36 0.77 -17.27 11.17
N ALA A 37 0.81 -16.37 12.14
CA ALA A 37 1.65 -16.49 13.34
C ALA A 37 0.80 -16.40 14.62
N LYS A 38 1.44 -16.52 15.78
CA LYS A 38 0.79 -16.34 17.07
C LYS A 38 1.01 -14.91 17.56
N VAL A 39 -0.05 -14.12 17.61
CA VAL A 39 -0.02 -12.74 18.14
C VAL A 39 -0.65 -12.69 19.52
N GLU A 40 0.15 -12.38 20.54
CA GLU A 40 -0.29 -12.15 21.91
C GLU A 40 -0.44 -10.64 22.16
N VAL A 41 -1.59 -10.20 22.67
CA VAL A 41 -1.83 -8.78 23.00
C VAL A 41 -1.27 -8.46 24.38
N ILE A 42 -0.61 -7.30 24.50
CA ILE A 42 -0.12 -6.76 25.76
C ILE A 42 -0.99 -5.56 26.12
N ARG A 43 -1.55 -5.59 27.34
CA ARG A 43 -2.47 -4.56 27.84
C ARG A 43 -1.84 -3.79 28.99
N ASP A 44 -2.20 -2.52 29.10
CA ASP A 44 -1.88 -1.70 30.28
C ASP A 44 -2.85 -1.97 31.45
N GLU A 45 -2.72 -1.19 32.52
CA GLU A 45 -3.51 -1.30 33.74
C GLU A 45 -5.02 -1.04 33.52
N ASP A 46 -5.37 -0.27 32.50
CA ASP A 46 -6.76 0.01 32.09
C ASP A 46 -7.32 -1.05 31.13
N GLY A 47 -6.50 -2.05 30.77
CA GLY A 47 -6.88 -3.10 29.83
C GLY A 47 -6.81 -2.68 28.36
N VAL A 48 -6.23 -1.51 28.03
CA VAL A 48 -6.05 -1.03 26.65
C VAL A 48 -4.89 -1.78 26.01
N ILE A 49 -5.02 -2.19 24.75
CA ILE A 49 -3.93 -2.85 24.02
C ILE A 49 -2.87 -1.81 23.68
N VAL A 50 -1.67 -1.99 24.21
CA VAL A 50 -0.53 -1.07 24.02
C VAL A 50 0.61 -1.70 23.23
N ASP A 51 0.69 -3.03 23.17
CA ASP A 51 1.74 -3.74 22.44
C ASP A 51 1.30 -5.14 22.00
N PHE A 52 2.13 -5.78 21.17
CA PHE A 52 1.91 -7.12 20.63
C PHE A 52 3.22 -7.93 20.69
N LYS A 53 3.11 -9.20 21.09
CA LYS A 53 4.19 -10.17 20.99
C LYS A 53 3.83 -11.20 19.93
N THR A 54 4.55 -11.14 18.81
CA THR A 54 4.36 -12.08 17.68
C THR A 54 5.40 -13.18 17.77
N THR A 55 4.95 -14.44 17.77
CA THR A 55 5.79 -15.65 17.79
C THR A 55 5.52 -16.48 16.54
N GLY A 56 6.58 -16.86 15.84
CA GLY A 56 6.51 -17.54 14.54
C GLY A 56 6.63 -16.58 13.36
N ASP A 57 6.94 -17.13 12.18
CA ASP A 57 7.03 -16.37 10.93
C ASP A 57 5.66 -16.21 10.27
N PHE A 58 5.52 -15.14 9.49
CA PHE A 58 4.34 -14.85 8.69
C PHE A 58 4.72 -14.18 7.36
N PRO A 59 3.90 -14.34 6.31
CA PRO A 59 4.11 -13.67 5.01
C PRO A 59 4.03 -12.14 5.15
N LYS A 60 4.94 -11.42 4.49
CA LYS A 60 4.94 -9.95 4.46
C LYS A 60 4.72 -9.48 3.03
N TYR A 61 3.86 -8.49 2.87
CA TYR A 61 3.53 -7.87 1.59
C TYR A 61 4.79 -7.31 0.91
N GLY A 62 4.90 -7.50 -0.41
CA GLY A 62 6.10 -7.12 -1.18
C GLY A 62 7.04 -8.26 -1.55
N ASN A 63 6.61 -9.51 -1.41
CA ASN A 63 7.43 -10.70 -1.65
C ASN A 63 6.79 -11.69 -2.63
N ASP A 64 5.79 -11.24 -3.38
CA ASP A 64 4.99 -12.07 -4.30
C ASP A 64 4.33 -13.29 -3.63
N ASP A 65 3.89 -13.11 -2.37
CA ASP A 65 3.17 -14.15 -1.61
C ASP A 65 1.68 -13.83 -1.56
N ASP A 66 0.89 -14.61 -2.32
CA ASP A 66 -0.55 -14.41 -2.46
C ASP A 66 -1.28 -14.39 -1.11
N ARG A 67 -0.78 -15.10 -0.10
CA ARG A 67 -1.42 -15.16 1.23
C ARG A 67 -1.58 -13.80 1.89
N VAL A 68 -0.68 -12.87 1.64
CA VAL A 68 -0.72 -11.49 2.17
C VAL A 68 -1.07 -10.48 1.08
N ASP A 69 -0.71 -10.73 -0.17
CA ASP A 69 -1.08 -9.86 -1.29
C ASP A 69 -2.62 -9.87 -1.51
N GLU A 70 -3.29 -11.01 -1.34
CA GLU A 70 -4.75 -11.09 -1.36
C GLU A 70 -5.41 -10.31 -0.21
N ILE A 71 -4.76 -10.26 0.97
CA ILE A 71 -5.23 -9.43 2.09
C ILE A 71 -5.16 -7.95 1.69
N ALA A 72 -4.05 -7.52 1.07
CA ALA A 72 -3.91 -6.14 0.60
C ALA A 72 -4.97 -5.78 -0.46
N GLN A 73 -5.23 -6.67 -1.42
CA GLN A 73 -6.31 -6.49 -2.42
C GLN A 73 -7.69 -6.39 -1.75
N TRP A 74 -7.98 -7.30 -0.82
CA TRP A 74 -9.24 -7.32 -0.08
C TRP A 74 -9.47 -6.03 0.73
N LEU A 75 -8.42 -5.47 1.34
CA LEU A 75 -8.51 -4.21 2.07
C LEU A 75 -8.92 -3.04 1.17
N VAL A 76 -8.28 -2.91 0.00
CA VAL A 76 -8.59 -1.85 -0.97
C VAL A 76 -10.03 -1.99 -1.47
N HIS A 77 -10.42 -3.22 -1.86
CA HIS A 77 -11.78 -3.50 -2.32
C HIS A 77 -12.84 -3.20 -1.26
N THR A 78 -12.59 -3.61 -0.02
CA THR A 78 -13.52 -3.42 1.11
C THR A 78 -13.69 -1.94 1.43
N PHE A 79 -12.59 -1.19 1.50
CA PHE A 79 -12.63 0.25 1.74
C PHE A 79 -13.41 0.98 0.63
N MET A 80 -13.07 0.74 -0.63
CA MET A 80 -13.71 1.41 -1.76
C MET A 80 -15.20 1.02 -1.85
N THR A 81 -15.56 -0.22 -1.53
CA THR A 81 -16.95 -0.68 -1.44
C THR A 81 -17.74 0.08 -0.37
N ALA A 82 -17.12 0.40 0.77
CA ALA A 82 -17.74 1.24 1.79
C ALA A 82 -17.94 2.68 1.30
N VAL A 83 -16.90 3.29 0.72
CA VAL A 83 -16.94 4.66 0.19
C VAL A 83 -18.04 4.84 -0.87
N ARG A 84 -18.18 3.87 -1.80
CA ARG A 84 -19.20 3.90 -2.87
C ARG A 84 -20.65 3.93 -2.39
N ARG A 85 -20.92 3.56 -1.14
CA ARG A 85 -22.29 3.53 -0.57
C ARG A 85 -22.78 4.91 -0.14
N HIS A 86 -21.90 5.91 -0.12
CA HIS A 86 -22.23 7.23 0.38
C HIS A 86 -22.50 8.21 -0.76
N HIS A 87 -23.48 9.08 -0.54
CA HIS A 87 -23.72 10.22 -1.42
C HIS A 87 -22.54 11.21 -1.36
N THR A 88 -22.14 11.72 -2.51
CA THR A 88 -21.06 12.70 -2.67
C THR A 88 -21.60 14.02 -3.19
N TYR A 89 -21.06 15.12 -2.68
CA TYR A 89 -21.43 16.45 -3.14
C TYR A 89 -21.21 16.62 -4.66
N ARG A 90 -22.19 17.25 -5.34
CA ARG A 90 -22.23 17.45 -6.80
C ARG A 90 -22.10 16.15 -7.60
N ASN A 91 -22.57 15.02 -7.05
CA ASN A 91 -22.50 13.71 -7.69
C ASN A 91 -21.06 13.31 -8.07
N GLY A 92 -20.06 13.71 -7.27
CA GLY A 92 -18.67 13.37 -7.53
C GLY A 92 -18.46 11.85 -7.50
N ILE A 93 -17.83 11.28 -8.52
CA ILE A 93 -17.63 9.83 -8.59
C ILE A 93 -16.62 9.41 -7.53
N PRO A 94 -16.99 8.58 -6.54
CA PRO A 94 -16.07 8.21 -5.47
C PRO A 94 -14.88 7.41 -6.02
N THR A 95 -13.68 7.81 -5.64
CA THR A 95 -12.42 7.14 -5.97
C THR A 95 -11.53 7.10 -4.72
N THR A 96 -10.56 6.19 -4.68
CA THR A 96 -9.52 6.22 -3.66
C THR A 96 -8.14 6.11 -4.25
N SER A 97 -7.15 6.63 -3.55
CA SER A 97 -5.73 6.45 -3.83
C SER A 97 -5.04 5.77 -2.65
N ILE A 98 -3.99 5.03 -2.96
CA ILE A 98 -3.05 4.47 -1.99
C ILE A 98 -1.80 5.35 -2.06
N LEU A 99 -1.91 6.50 -1.39
CA LEU A 99 -0.98 7.62 -1.49
C LEU A 99 -0.89 8.33 -0.14
N THR A 100 0.32 8.65 0.31
CA THR A 100 0.54 9.22 1.64
C THR A 100 1.20 10.59 1.65
N ILE A 101 1.99 10.94 0.64
CA ILE A 101 2.93 12.08 0.70
C ILE A 101 3.75 11.98 2.00
N THR A 102 3.80 13.02 2.83
CA THR A 102 4.49 13.05 4.13
C THR A 102 3.63 12.53 5.28
N SER A 103 2.37 12.19 5.03
CA SER A 103 1.44 11.68 6.04
C SER A 103 1.89 10.34 6.61
N ASN A 104 2.72 9.57 5.90
CA ASN A 104 3.29 8.32 6.40
C ASN A 104 4.13 8.54 7.68
N VAL A 105 4.81 9.67 7.79
CA VAL A 105 5.57 10.05 8.99
C VAL A 105 4.63 10.55 10.07
N THR A 106 3.67 11.42 9.74
CA THR A 106 2.72 11.99 10.70
C THR A 106 1.84 10.90 11.32
N TYR A 107 1.25 10.02 10.50
CA TYR A 107 0.47 8.89 10.99
C TYR A 107 1.34 7.89 11.74
N GLY A 108 2.55 7.60 11.27
CA GLY A 108 3.49 6.73 11.99
C GLY A 108 3.78 7.23 13.42
N LYS A 109 4.03 8.53 13.57
CA LYS A 109 4.21 9.21 14.88
C LYS A 109 2.98 9.08 15.79
N ALA A 110 1.78 9.18 15.21
CA ALA A 110 0.51 9.12 15.94
C ALA A 110 0.01 7.69 16.20
N THR A 111 0.64 6.65 15.63
CA THR A 111 0.19 5.26 15.72
C THR A 111 1.03 4.45 16.70
N GLY A 112 0.36 3.68 17.57
CA GLY A 112 0.97 2.75 18.54
C GLY A 112 1.74 1.59 17.91
N ASN A 113 2.11 0.58 18.71
CA ASN A 113 2.67 -0.66 18.16
C ASN A 113 1.60 -1.40 17.35
N THR A 114 1.99 -2.13 16.30
CA THR A 114 1.05 -2.90 15.46
C THR A 114 1.44 -4.39 15.39
N PRO A 115 0.48 -5.30 15.14
CA PRO A 115 0.72 -6.76 15.15
C PRO A 115 1.82 -7.27 14.21
N ASP A 116 2.06 -6.53 13.13
CA ASP A 116 3.16 -6.77 12.17
C ASP A 116 4.57 -6.54 12.74
N GLY A 117 4.67 -6.09 14.00
CA GLY A 117 5.91 -5.79 14.69
C GLY A 117 6.43 -4.37 14.45
N ARG A 118 5.71 -3.52 13.70
CA ARG A 118 6.09 -2.10 13.58
C ARG A 118 5.90 -1.41 14.94
N ARG A 119 6.92 -0.66 15.37
CA ARG A 119 6.92 -0.01 16.69
C ARG A 119 6.24 1.35 16.66
N LYS A 120 5.70 1.75 17.81
CA LYS A 120 5.10 3.08 18.03
C LYS A 120 6.02 4.17 17.52
N GLY A 121 5.48 5.11 16.76
CA GLY A 121 6.22 6.25 16.25
C GLY A 121 7.00 6.01 14.95
N GLN A 122 7.22 4.75 14.56
CA GLN A 122 7.91 4.41 13.33
C GLN A 122 7.07 4.85 12.11
N PRO A 123 7.66 5.51 11.10
CA PRO A 123 6.94 5.88 9.88
C PRO A 123 6.25 4.70 9.20
N PHE A 124 5.16 4.99 8.51
CA PHE A 124 4.55 4.04 7.58
C PHE A 124 5.35 3.97 6.28
N ALA A 125 5.15 2.90 5.51
CA ALA A 125 5.58 2.84 4.13
C ALA A 125 4.95 3.99 3.31
N PRO A 126 5.67 4.59 2.34
CA PRO A 126 5.10 5.59 1.44
C PRO A 126 4.09 4.93 0.49
N GLY A 127 2.92 5.53 0.31
CA GLY A 127 1.92 5.03 -0.63
C GLY A 127 1.56 3.55 -0.43
N ALA A 128 1.69 2.77 -1.50
CA ALA A 128 1.40 1.35 -1.58
C ALA A 128 2.64 0.45 -1.39
N ASN A 129 3.76 1.02 -0.95
CA ASN A 129 5.01 0.29 -0.75
C ASN A 129 4.88 -0.81 0.32
N PRO A 130 5.68 -1.89 0.19
CA PRO A 130 6.06 -2.73 1.32
C PRO A 130 6.64 -1.92 2.48
N MET A 131 6.45 -2.40 3.71
CA MET A 131 7.09 -1.80 4.87
C MET A 131 8.62 -1.91 4.75
N HIS A 132 9.33 -0.89 5.23
CA HIS A 132 10.79 -0.78 5.06
C HIS A 132 11.53 -2.06 5.46
N GLY A 133 12.26 -2.63 4.50
CA GLY A 133 13.08 -3.83 4.69
C GLY A 133 12.29 -5.13 4.78
N ARG A 134 10.99 -5.14 4.44
CA ARG A 134 10.17 -6.36 4.43
C ARG A 134 10.07 -7.03 3.07
N ASP A 135 10.34 -6.30 1.99
CA ASP A 135 10.50 -6.83 0.64
C ASP A 135 11.93 -7.36 0.45
N THR A 136 12.10 -8.68 0.59
CA THR A 136 13.40 -9.35 0.61
C THR A 136 13.63 -10.27 -0.59
N HIS A 137 12.66 -10.41 -1.49
CA HIS A 137 12.72 -11.31 -2.66
C HIS A 137 13.08 -10.58 -3.97
N GLY A 138 13.66 -9.38 -3.85
CA GLY A 138 14.17 -8.59 -4.97
C GLY A 138 13.11 -7.77 -5.70
N ALA A 139 13.56 -7.07 -6.74
CA ALA A 139 12.77 -6.07 -7.47
C ALA A 139 11.49 -6.66 -8.09
N VAL A 140 11.61 -7.80 -8.76
CA VAL A 140 10.48 -8.44 -9.47
C VAL A 140 9.38 -8.83 -8.49
N ALA A 141 9.72 -9.43 -7.35
CA ALA A 141 8.73 -9.83 -6.36
C ALA A 141 8.02 -8.63 -5.71
N SER A 142 8.79 -7.59 -5.35
CA SER A 142 8.26 -6.35 -4.76
C SER A 142 7.30 -5.64 -5.73
N LEU A 143 7.68 -5.50 -7.00
CA LEU A 143 6.84 -4.91 -8.05
C LEU A 143 5.62 -5.77 -8.36
N SER A 144 5.75 -7.09 -8.35
CA SER A 144 4.65 -8.02 -8.61
C SER A 144 3.58 -7.91 -7.54
N SER A 145 3.93 -7.92 -6.24
CA SER A 145 2.97 -7.70 -5.15
C SER A 145 2.21 -6.38 -5.30
N VAL A 146 2.89 -5.28 -5.62
CA VAL A 146 2.25 -3.98 -5.81
C VAL A 146 1.31 -3.97 -7.02
N SER A 147 1.71 -4.61 -8.12
CA SER A 147 0.90 -4.67 -9.35
C SER A 147 -0.41 -5.45 -9.19
N LYS A 148 -0.50 -6.33 -8.19
CA LYS A 148 -1.73 -7.07 -7.86
C LYS A 148 -2.82 -6.18 -7.27
N LEU A 149 -2.50 -4.98 -6.79
CA LEU A 149 -3.49 -4.09 -6.20
C LEU A 149 -4.53 -3.62 -7.26
N PRO A 150 -5.83 -3.67 -6.93
CA PRO A 150 -6.87 -3.47 -7.93
C PRO A 150 -7.05 -1.99 -8.29
N PHE A 151 -6.46 -1.55 -9.41
CA PHE A 151 -6.61 -0.16 -9.88
C PHE A 151 -8.08 0.26 -10.09
N LYS A 152 -8.97 -0.68 -10.43
CA LYS A 152 -10.43 -0.43 -10.51
C LYS A 152 -11.03 0.07 -9.21
N ASP A 153 -10.44 -0.31 -8.08
CA ASP A 153 -10.83 0.14 -6.74
C ASP A 153 -9.93 1.24 -6.20
N ALA A 154 -8.90 1.67 -6.94
CA ALA A 154 -7.96 2.72 -6.55
C ALA A 154 -7.68 3.72 -7.68
N GLN A 155 -8.74 4.17 -8.36
CA GLN A 155 -8.64 4.97 -9.60
C GLN A 155 -8.05 6.37 -9.40
N ASP A 156 -7.88 6.83 -8.16
CA ASP A 156 -7.18 8.09 -7.86
C ASP A 156 -5.65 7.89 -7.80
N GLY A 157 -5.18 6.63 -7.80
CA GLY A 157 -3.77 6.29 -7.99
C GLY A 157 -3.22 5.29 -6.97
N ILE A 158 -2.22 4.53 -7.40
CA ILE A 158 -1.45 3.61 -6.55
C ILE A 158 0.00 4.07 -6.63
N SER A 159 0.53 4.59 -5.53
CA SER A 159 1.89 5.13 -5.50
C SER A 159 2.89 4.07 -5.06
N ASN A 160 3.93 3.85 -5.85
CA ASN A 160 5.03 2.97 -5.49
C ASN A 160 6.36 3.70 -5.70
N THR A 161 7.14 3.86 -4.62
CA THR A 161 8.49 4.41 -4.68
C THR A 161 9.49 3.26 -4.71
N PHE A 162 10.08 3.00 -5.87
CA PHE A 162 11.05 1.91 -6.04
C PHE A 162 12.48 2.46 -6.09
N THR A 163 13.35 1.93 -5.25
CA THR A 163 14.78 2.29 -5.21
C THR A 163 15.62 1.05 -5.47
N ILE A 164 16.58 1.16 -6.39
CA ILE A 164 17.47 0.07 -6.76
C ILE A 164 18.91 0.58 -6.83
N ILE A 165 19.85 -0.24 -6.36
CA ILE A 165 21.27 0.08 -6.50
C ILE A 165 21.70 -0.13 -7.96
N PRO A 166 22.59 0.71 -8.53
CA PRO A 166 22.96 0.61 -9.95
C PRO A 166 23.42 -0.80 -10.37
N GLY A 167 24.26 -1.45 -9.56
CA GLY A 167 24.78 -2.80 -9.86
C GLY A 167 23.72 -3.91 -9.85
N ALA A 168 22.52 -3.66 -9.31
CA ALA A 168 21.40 -4.59 -9.40
C ALA A 168 20.59 -4.43 -10.70
N LEU A 169 20.71 -3.30 -11.40
CA LEU A 169 20.11 -3.08 -12.72
C LEU A 169 20.95 -3.68 -13.85
N GLY A 170 22.27 -3.63 -13.72
CA GLY A 170 23.20 -4.12 -14.73
C GLY A 170 24.65 -3.89 -14.35
N LYS A 171 25.56 -4.63 -14.97
CA LYS A 171 27.02 -4.47 -14.79
C LYS A 171 27.59 -3.30 -15.60
N GLU A 172 26.92 -2.96 -16.70
CA GLU A 172 27.29 -1.91 -17.64
C GLU A 172 26.08 -1.01 -17.86
N ASP A 173 26.30 0.24 -18.26
CA ASP A 173 25.23 1.19 -18.63
C ASP A 173 24.58 0.86 -19.99
N GLN A 174 24.71 -0.38 -20.46
CA GLN A 174 24.13 -0.83 -21.71
C GLN A 174 22.62 -1.08 -21.54
N VAL A 175 21.81 -0.28 -22.24
CA VAL A 175 20.37 -0.51 -22.35
C VAL A 175 20.13 -1.46 -23.53
N PHE A 176 19.74 -2.70 -23.23
CA PHE A 176 19.27 -3.63 -24.25
C PHE A 176 17.82 -3.26 -24.60
N ALA A 177 17.61 -2.73 -25.81
CA ALA A 177 16.28 -2.47 -26.36
C ALA A 177 16.05 -3.42 -27.54
N GLY A 178 15.08 -4.33 -27.39
CA GLY A 178 14.67 -5.34 -28.39
C GLY A 178 13.67 -6.32 -27.77
N ASP A 179 12.95 -7.10 -28.59
CA ASP A 179 12.06 -8.15 -28.09
C ASP A 179 12.91 -9.18 -27.32
N ILE A 180 12.68 -9.28 -26.01
CA ILE A 180 13.23 -10.37 -25.21
C ILE A 180 12.45 -11.62 -25.61
N GLU A 181 12.98 -12.43 -26.52
CA GLU A 181 12.50 -13.79 -26.73
C GLU A 181 12.73 -14.58 -25.43
N LEU A 182 11.72 -14.59 -24.56
CA LEU A 182 11.63 -15.50 -23.43
C LEU A 182 11.33 -16.89 -23.98
N ASP A 183 12.36 -17.74 -24.09
CA ASP A 183 12.18 -19.17 -24.36
C ASP A 183 11.53 -19.82 -23.13
N LEU A 184 10.19 -19.96 -23.18
CA LEU A 184 9.37 -20.53 -22.12
C LEU A 184 9.45 -22.07 -22.05
N ASN A 185 10.32 -22.72 -22.84
CA ASN A 185 10.46 -24.18 -22.90
C ASN A 185 11.65 -24.74 -22.11
N LYS A 186 12.21 -24.00 -21.14
CA LYS A 186 13.25 -24.49 -20.23
C LYS A 186 12.78 -24.57 -18.78
#